data_AF-H3CLM5-F1
#
_entry.id   AF-H3CLM5-F1
#
_cell.length_a   1.000
_cell.length_b   1.000
_cell.length_c   1.000
_cell.angle_alpha   90.00
_cell.angle_beta   90.00
_cell.angle_gamma   90.00
#
_symmetry.space_group_name_H-M   'P 1'
#
loop_
_entity.id
_entity.type
_entity.pdbx_description
1 polymer ?
#
loop_
_entity_poly.entity_id
_entity_poly.type
_entity_poly.pdbx_seq_one_letter_code
_entity_poly.pdbx_strand_id
1 'polypeptide(L)'
;NQAFREAMALLEKHPRVRGLSFTSFLILPFQRITRLKLLVQNILKKAEENSEREANAIKAHQQLEQIVKECNEGVRKMSRTEGLINIEKKLEFKCKSVPIISHSRWLLKKGEVQQMSGPHSTRTMRSRKLYQPLYLFLFNNLLLVTKRSSSGDKFQVLNSCTRAMLRTDDLEDQGQLLANVFNLRLLENQEDREVRYMLKTTSMSDKLRWMYALTPNRRTRFMSTSSHQTDSPQVQCIQSYSSQEPDELSIEMADVLNLLERTDDGWMMGERLHDGERGWFPSRVVEEIQSKEVRAQNLREAFRIQQAQEGG
;
A
#
# COMPACT_ATOMS: atom_id res chain seq x y z
N ASN A 1 25.66 -18.27 -14.38
CA ASN A 1 26.80 -17.97 -15.25
C ASN A 1 28.06 -17.94 -14.40
N GLN A 2 28.86 -18.99 -14.46
CA GLN A 2 30.03 -19.18 -13.59
C GLN A 2 31.22 -18.31 -14.03
N ALA A 3 31.48 -18.22 -15.34
CA ALA A 3 32.54 -17.39 -15.90
C ALA A 3 32.45 -15.92 -15.49
N PHE A 4 31.24 -15.36 -15.43
CA PHE A 4 31.03 -13.99 -14.94
C PHE A 4 31.43 -13.84 -13.47
N ARG A 5 31.05 -14.78 -12.60
CA ARG A 5 31.38 -14.72 -11.16
C ARG A 5 32.89 -14.79 -10.93
N GLU A 6 33.59 -15.63 -11.67
CA GLU A 6 35.04 -15.78 -11.59
C GLU A 6 35.76 -14.50 -12.06
N ALA A 7 35.32 -13.92 -13.19
CA ALA A 7 35.87 -12.66 -13.68
C ALA A 7 35.66 -11.51 -12.69
N MET A 8 34.46 -11.40 -12.10
CA MET A 8 34.18 -10.38 -11.08
C MET A 8 35.03 -10.55 -9.83
N ALA A 9 35.18 -11.79 -9.35
CA ALA A 9 36.02 -12.09 -8.18
C ALA A 9 37.51 -11.75 -8.41
N LEU A 10 38.00 -11.87 -9.65
CA LEU A 10 39.34 -11.43 -10.01
C LEU A 10 39.46 -9.89 -9.96
N LEU A 11 38.50 -9.18 -10.54
CA LEU A 11 38.49 -7.72 -10.59
C LEU A 11 38.36 -7.09 -9.21
N GLU A 12 37.54 -7.65 -8.32
CA GLU A 12 37.35 -7.15 -6.95
C GLU A 12 38.63 -7.25 -6.08
N LYS A 13 39.55 -8.16 -6.42
CA LYS A 13 40.87 -8.27 -5.75
C LYS A 13 41.86 -7.19 -6.19
N HIS A 14 41.56 -6.42 -7.24
CA HIS A 14 42.49 -5.43 -7.75
C HIS A 14 42.64 -4.24 -6.77
N PRO A 15 43.86 -3.78 -6.44
CA PRO A 15 44.09 -2.76 -5.41
C PRO A 15 43.34 -1.43 -5.64
N ARG A 16 43.14 -1.03 -6.90
CA ARG A 16 42.36 0.17 -7.28
C ARG A 16 40.90 0.13 -6.83
N VAL A 17 40.34 -1.06 -6.65
CA VAL A 17 38.95 -1.29 -6.23
C VAL A 17 38.80 -1.12 -4.72
N ARG A 18 39.92 -1.08 -3.96
CA ARG A 18 39.95 -0.82 -2.51
C ARG A 18 39.03 -1.74 -1.70
N GLY A 19 38.90 -3.00 -2.13
CA GLY A 19 38.09 -4.02 -1.45
C GLY A 19 36.57 -3.81 -1.56
N LEU A 20 36.11 -2.91 -2.43
CA LEU A 20 34.69 -2.67 -2.67
C LEU A 20 34.12 -3.71 -3.65
N SER A 21 32.91 -4.18 -3.38
CA SER A 21 32.23 -5.11 -4.29
C SER A 21 31.70 -4.39 -5.53
N PHE A 22 31.51 -5.12 -6.63
CA PHE A 22 30.93 -4.58 -7.85
C PHE A 22 29.58 -3.87 -7.62
N THR A 23 28.71 -4.48 -6.81
CA THR A 23 27.40 -3.91 -6.45
C THR A 23 27.54 -2.53 -5.79
N SER A 24 28.61 -2.30 -5.01
CA SER A 24 28.85 -1.00 -4.39
C SER A 24 29.24 0.09 -5.39
N PHE A 25 29.85 -0.27 -6.53
CA PHE A 25 30.11 0.69 -7.61
C PHE A 25 28.84 0.99 -8.41
N LEU A 26 27.95 0.00 -8.58
CA LEU A 26 26.68 0.18 -9.29
C LEU A 26 25.73 1.16 -8.60
N ILE A 27 25.82 1.32 -7.27
CA ILE A 27 24.97 2.26 -6.53
C ILE A 27 25.52 3.71 -6.55
N LEU A 28 26.80 3.92 -6.94
CA LEU A 28 27.44 5.25 -6.90
C LEU A 28 26.72 6.32 -7.73
N PRO A 29 26.21 6.07 -8.95
CA PRO A 29 25.49 7.09 -9.72
C PRO A 29 24.24 7.58 -8.98
N PHE A 30 23.50 6.66 -8.35
CA PHE A 30 22.32 7.00 -7.55
C PHE A 30 22.70 7.76 -6.27
N GLN A 31 23.77 7.37 -5.59
CA GLN A 31 24.30 8.12 -4.44
C GLN A 31 24.79 9.52 -4.83
N ARG A 32 25.36 9.67 -6.03
CA ARG A 32 25.88 10.95 -6.51
C ARG A 32 24.76 11.96 -6.74
N ILE A 33 23.67 11.55 -7.39
CA ILE A 33 22.56 12.45 -7.67
C ILE A 33 21.84 12.89 -6.39
N THR A 34 21.65 11.98 -5.43
CA THR A 34 21.06 12.32 -4.12
C THR A 34 21.96 13.24 -3.30
N ARG A 35 23.28 13.02 -3.34
CA ARG A 35 24.25 13.90 -2.68
C ARG A 35 24.30 15.31 -3.29
N LEU A 36 24.18 15.42 -4.62
CA LEU A 36 24.09 16.73 -5.29
C LEU A 36 22.87 17.52 -4.80
N LYS A 37 21.70 16.89 -4.64
CA LYS A 37 20.51 17.53 -4.05
C LYS A 37 20.82 18.14 -2.67
N LEU A 38 21.46 17.37 -1.78
CA LEU A 38 21.83 17.85 -0.44
C LEU A 38 22.85 18.99 -0.48
N LEU A 39 23.84 18.93 -1.38
CA LEU A 39 24.83 20.00 -1.54
C LEU A 39 24.18 21.30 -2.03
N VAL A 40 23.26 21.23 -2.99
CA VAL A 40 22.52 22.41 -3.46
C VAL A 40 21.61 22.96 -2.37
N GLN A 41 20.96 22.11 -1.57
CA GLN A 41 20.22 22.57 -0.38
C GLN A 41 21.12 23.34 0.61
N ASN A 42 22.35 22.89 0.81
CA ASN A 42 23.31 23.60 1.67
C ASN A 42 23.78 24.93 1.06
N ILE A 43 23.86 25.03 -0.27
CA ILE A 43 24.14 26.29 -0.96
C ILE A 43 22.96 27.25 -0.77
N LEU A 44 21.73 26.78 -0.96
CA LEU A 44 20.51 27.57 -0.76
C LEU A 44 20.43 28.16 0.65
N LYS A 45 20.68 27.35 1.68
CA LYS A 45 20.70 27.81 3.09
C LYS A 45 21.72 28.92 3.39
N LYS A 46 22.69 29.13 2.51
CA LYS A 46 23.76 30.13 2.65
C LYS A 46 23.70 31.22 1.58
N ALA A 47 22.74 31.15 0.66
CA ALA A 47 22.59 32.16 -0.38
C ALA A 47 21.96 33.42 0.23
N GLU A 48 22.36 34.58 -0.29
CA GLU A 48 21.77 35.87 0.10
C GLU A 48 20.35 35.97 -0.46
N GLU A 49 19.42 36.47 0.34
CA GLU A 49 18.01 36.64 -0.04
C GLU A 49 17.88 37.58 -1.24
N ASN A 50 16.98 37.23 -2.17
CA ASN A 50 16.72 37.92 -3.44
C ASN A 50 17.93 38.02 -4.38
N SER A 51 18.94 37.17 -4.20
CA SER A 51 20.11 37.14 -5.08
C SER A 51 19.88 36.26 -6.32
N GLU A 52 20.59 36.55 -7.41
CA GLU A 52 20.62 35.68 -8.59
C GLU A 52 21.12 34.27 -8.24
N ARG A 53 22.03 34.19 -7.26
CA ARG A 53 22.58 32.93 -6.73
C ARG A 53 21.49 32.08 -6.05
N GLU A 54 20.62 32.71 -5.26
CA GLU A 54 19.46 32.04 -4.67
C GLU A 54 18.51 31.54 -5.76
N ALA A 55 18.11 32.42 -6.70
CA ALA A 55 17.21 32.04 -7.79
C ALA A 55 17.74 30.88 -8.64
N ASN A 56 19.04 30.88 -8.96
CA ASN A 56 19.69 29.79 -9.70
C ASN A 56 19.77 28.50 -8.88
N ALA A 57 20.06 28.60 -7.58
CA ALA A 57 20.11 27.44 -6.71
C ALA A 57 18.71 26.81 -6.48
N ILE A 58 17.64 27.61 -6.45
CA ILE A 58 16.25 27.12 -6.36
C ILE A 58 15.93 26.28 -7.60
N LYS A 59 16.19 26.83 -8.80
CA LYS A 59 15.97 26.12 -10.06
C LYS A 59 16.77 24.80 -10.11
N ALA A 60 18.05 24.84 -9.73
CA ALA A 60 18.89 23.65 -9.70
C ALA A 60 18.37 22.59 -8.71
N HIS A 61 17.90 23.02 -7.54
CA HIS A 61 17.33 22.14 -6.52
C HIS A 61 16.04 21.46 -7.02
N GLN A 62 15.12 22.21 -7.61
CA GLN A 62 13.88 21.68 -8.20
C GLN A 62 14.17 20.64 -9.30
N GLN A 63 15.13 20.91 -10.18
CA GLN A 63 15.53 19.94 -11.23
C GLN A 63 16.16 18.67 -10.63
N LEU A 64 17.03 18.81 -9.63
CA LEU A 64 17.60 17.66 -8.93
C LEU A 64 16.54 16.84 -8.19
N GLU A 65 15.55 17.51 -7.59
CA GLU A 65 14.41 16.86 -6.95
C GLU A 65 13.59 16.03 -7.93
N GLN A 66 13.29 16.58 -9.11
CA GLN A 66 12.58 15.87 -10.17
C GLN A 66 13.36 14.63 -10.66
N ILE A 67 14.67 14.76 -10.90
CA ILE A 67 15.51 13.62 -11.33
C ILE A 67 15.54 12.53 -10.24
N VAL A 68 15.75 12.91 -8.97
CA VAL A 68 15.76 11.94 -7.86
C VAL A 68 14.40 11.24 -7.75
N LYS A 69 13.30 11.97 -7.93
CA LYS A 69 11.93 11.42 -7.94
C LYS A 69 11.75 10.40 -9.06
N GLU A 70 12.21 10.69 -10.28
CA GLU A 70 12.16 9.79 -11.42
C GLU A 70 13.02 8.53 -11.21
N CYS A 71 14.24 8.67 -10.68
CA CYS A 71 15.08 7.53 -10.33
C CYS A 71 14.38 6.62 -9.30
N ASN A 72 13.81 7.20 -8.26
CA ASN A 72 13.06 6.46 -7.25
C ASN A 72 11.84 5.75 -7.84
N GLU A 73 11.11 6.38 -8.76
CA GLU A 73 9.99 5.75 -9.46
C GLU A 73 10.47 4.59 -10.34
N GLY A 74 11.62 4.72 -11.00
CA GLY A 74 12.26 3.65 -11.77
C GLY A 74 12.60 2.43 -10.91
N VAL A 75 13.24 2.64 -9.75
CA VAL A 75 13.52 1.57 -8.78
C VAL A 75 12.23 0.90 -8.31
N ARG A 76 11.21 1.69 -7.95
CA ARG A 76 9.89 1.19 -7.54
C ARG A 76 9.23 0.39 -8.67
N LYS A 77 9.30 0.85 -9.92
CA LYS A 77 8.77 0.14 -11.10
C LYS A 77 9.48 -1.20 -11.33
N MET A 78 10.80 -1.25 -11.18
CA MET A 78 11.57 -2.48 -11.34
C MET A 78 11.21 -3.49 -10.26
N SER A 79 11.19 -3.07 -8.99
CA SER A 79 10.79 -3.93 -7.85
C SER A 79 9.35 -4.46 -8.00
N ARG A 80 8.40 -3.61 -8.43
CA ARG A 80 7.02 -4.03 -8.73
C ARG A 80 6.98 -5.11 -9.82
N THR A 81 7.74 -4.91 -10.90
CA THR A 81 7.80 -5.85 -12.02
C THR A 81 8.38 -7.20 -11.60
N GLU A 82 9.46 -7.21 -10.83
CA GLU A 82 10.03 -8.44 -10.24
C GLU A 82 9.02 -9.16 -9.34
N GLY A 83 8.29 -8.41 -8.51
CA GLY A 83 7.20 -8.94 -7.70
C GLY A 83 6.11 -9.62 -8.52
N LEU A 84 5.68 -9.00 -9.64
CA LEU A 84 4.70 -9.61 -10.56
C LEU A 84 5.23 -10.90 -11.19
N ILE A 85 6.49 -10.92 -11.63
CA ILE A 85 7.13 -12.10 -12.20
C ILE A 85 7.16 -13.25 -11.18
N ASN A 86 7.50 -12.96 -9.92
CA ASN A 86 7.53 -13.97 -8.86
C ASN A 86 6.12 -14.54 -8.58
N ILE A 87 5.10 -13.69 -8.57
CA ILE A 87 3.71 -14.13 -8.42
C ILE A 87 3.28 -14.99 -9.62
N GLU A 88 3.50 -14.53 -10.86
CA GLU A 88 3.12 -15.25 -12.07
C GLU A 88 3.73 -16.66 -12.14
N LYS A 89 5.02 -16.79 -11.80
CA LYS A 89 5.71 -18.09 -11.70
C LYS A 89 5.04 -19.07 -10.73
N LYS A 90 4.26 -18.58 -9.76
CA LYS A 90 3.56 -19.39 -8.77
C LYS A 90 2.09 -19.64 -9.14
N LEU A 91 1.54 -18.98 -10.16
CA LEU A 91 0.14 -19.11 -10.54
C LEU A 91 -0.06 -20.25 -11.54
N GLU A 92 -1.16 -20.98 -11.35
CA GLU A 92 -1.64 -22.02 -12.26
C GLU A 92 -3.11 -21.74 -12.59
N PHE A 93 -3.40 -21.43 -13.86
CA PHE A 93 -4.75 -21.10 -14.29
C PHE A 93 -5.53 -22.36 -14.68
N LYS A 94 -6.59 -22.66 -13.93
CA LYS A 94 -7.61 -23.65 -14.35
C LYS A 94 -8.73 -23.04 -15.19
N CYS A 95 -8.91 -21.72 -15.08
CA CYS A 95 -9.84 -20.93 -15.88
C CYS A 95 -9.11 -20.24 -17.04
N LYS A 96 -9.83 -19.40 -17.78
CA LYS A 96 -9.24 -18.49 -18.78
C LYS A 96 -8.06 -17.72 -18.15
N SER A 97 -6.89 -17.83 -18.77
CA SER A 97 -5.67 -17.16 -18.31
C SER A 97 -5.80 -15.64 -18.47
N VAL A 98 -5.25 -14.90 -17.51
CA VAL A 98 -5.20 -13.43 -17.52
C VAL A 98 -3.73 -13.02 -17.42
N PRO A 99 -3.23 -12.13 -18.31
CA PRO A 99 -1.85 -11.68 -18.25
C PRO A 99 -1.61 -10.99 -16.91
N ILE A 100 -0.55 -11.37 -16.18
CA ILE A 100 -0.24 -10.81 -14.86
C ILE A 100 0.77 -9.67 -14.97
N ILE A 101 1.83 -9.86 -15.75
CA ILE A 101 2.83 -8.82 -15.97
C ILE A 101 2.23 -7.69 -16.83
N SER A 102 2.26 -6.46 -16.31
CA SER A 102 1.80 -5.27 -17.02
C SER A 102 2.53 -4.02 -16.52
N HIS A 103 2.74 -3.05 -17.40
CA HIS A 103 3.45 -1.80 -17.12
C HIS A 103 2.81 -0.94 -16.03
N SER A 104 1.49 -1.07 -15.85
CA SER A 104 0.70 -0.27 -14.90
C SER A 104 0.08 -1.11 -13.80
N ARG A 105 0.48 -2.38 -13.64
CA ARG A 105 -0.04 -3.25 -12.58
C ARG A 105 0.92 -3.30 -11.40
N TRP A 106 0.36 -3.28 -10.20
CA TRP A 106 1.10 -3.55 -8.97
C TRP A 106 0.22 -4.22 -7.94
N LEU A 107 0.84 -5.02 -7.07
CA LEU A 107 0.15 -5.69 -5.98
C LEU A 107 -0.20 -4.66 -4.90
N LEU A 108 -1.46 -4.65 -4.48
CA LEU A 108 -1.95 -3.84 -3.37
C LEU A 108 -2.00 -4.64 -2.08
N LYS A 109 -2.59 -5.84 -2.11
CA LYS A 109 -2.69 -6.72 -0.94
C LYS A 109 -2.68 -8.18 -1.36
N LYS A 110 -2.15 -9.05 -0.51
CA LYS A 110 -2.27 -10.50 -0.64
C LYS A 110 -2.39 -11.13 0.73
N GLY A 111 -3.08 -12.27 0.83
CA GLY A 111 -3.23 -12.94 2.11
C GLY A 111 -4.24 -14.07 2.06
N GLU A 112 -4.29 -14.82 3.16
CA GLU A 112 -5.20 -15.94 3.34
C GLU A 112 -6.52 -15.47 3.95
N VAL A 113 -7.63 -15.99 3.43
CA VAL A 113 -8.98 -15.81 3.97
C VAL A 113 -9.70 -17.16 3.93
N GLN A 114 -10.73 -17.35 4.76
CA GLN A 114 -11.52 -18.57 4.76
C GLN A 114 -12.85 -18.35 4.05
N GLN A 115 -13.11 -19.09 2.98
CA GLN A 115 -14.43 -19.14 2.36
C GLN A 115 -15.38 -20.00 3.21
N MET A 116 -16.52 -19.44 3.56
CA MET A 116 -17.63 -20.15 4.20
C MET A 116 -18.60 -20.68 3.14
N SER A 117 -19.12 -21.89 3.37
CA SER A 117 -20.24 -22.40 2.58
C SER A 117 -21.54 -21.75 3.08
N GLY A 118 -22.33 -21.16 2.18
CA GLY A 118 -23.56 -20.46 2.55
C GLY A 118 -24.64 -21.40 3.14
N PRO A 119 -25.61 -20.85 3.91
CA PRO A 119 -26.63 -21.63 4.62
C PRO A 119 -27.58 -22.43 3.70
N HIS A 120 -27.62 -22.12 2.39
CA HIS A 120 -28.49 -22.79 1.41
C HIS A 120 -27.82 -23.97 0.69
N SER A 121 -26.61 -24.38 1.09
CA SER A 121 -25.99 -25.59 0.54
C SER A 121 -26.73 -26.82 1.08
N THR A 122 -27.77 -27.23 0.36
CA THR A 122 -28.54 -28.46 0.61
C THR A 122 -27.59 -29.63 0.82
N ARG A 123 -27.63 -30.18 2.04
CA ARG A 123 -26.84 -31.32 2.49
C ARG A 123 -26.99 -32.50 1.54
N THR A 124 -25.87 -32.97 0.98
CA THR A 124 -25.60 -34.41 0.86
C THR A 124 -24.26 -34.71 1.51
N MET A 125 -24.30 -35.73 2.35
CA MET A 125 -23.31 -36.08 3.36
C MET A 125 -22.11 -36.79 2.73
N ARG A 126 -21.06 -36.06 2.36
CA ARG A 126 -19.65 -36.52 2.31
C ARG A 126 -18.72 -35.34 2.02
N SER A 127 -18.27 -34.68 3.09
CA SER A 127 -16.96 -33.99 3.16
C SER A 127 -16.73 -32.74 2.28
N ARG A 128 -17.54 -31.68 2.42
CA ARG A 128 -17.01 -30.32 2.20
C ARG A 128 -16.78 -29.64 3.55
N LYS A 129 -15.52 -29.32 3.84
CA LYS A 129 -15.13 -28.58 5.05
C LYS A 129 -15.97 -27.28 5.11
N LEU A 130 -16.54 -26.98 6.28
CA LEU A 130 -17.34 -25.78 6.52
C LEU A 130 -16.61 -24.50 6.08
N TYR A 131 -15.29 -24.51 6.25
CA TYR A 131 -14.36 -23.48 5.83
C TYR A 131 -13.39 -24.04 4.78
N GLN A 132 -13.15 -23.24 3.74
CA GLN A 132 -12.17 -23.55 2.70
C GLN A 132 -11.14 -22.42 2.60
N PRO A 133 -9.84 -22.69 2.79
CA PRO A 133 -8.82 -21.66 2.67
C PRO A 133 -8.74 -21.16 1.22
N LEU A 134 -8.73 -19.84 1.08
CA LEU A 134 -8.45 -19.12 -0.15
C LEU A 134 -7.25 -18.22 0.08
N TYR A 135 -6.53 -17.92 -0.99
CA TYR A 135 -5.48 -16.91 -0.97
C TYR A 135 -5.79 -15.88 -2.05
N LEU A 136 -5.87 -14.62 -1.66
CA LEU A 136 -6.22 -13.52 -2.56
C LEU A 136 -4.96 -12.80 -3.02
N PHE A 137 -4.90 -12.45 -4.30
CA PHE A 137 -3.95 -11.48 -4.83
C PHE A 137 -4.74 -10.31 -5.40
N LEU A 138 -4.70 -9.19 -4.71
CA LEU A 138 -5.34 -7.97 -5.13
C LEU A 138 -4.30 -7.02 -5.71
N PHE A 139 -4.44 -6.73 -7.00
CA PHE A 139 -3.71 -5.71 -7.71
C PHE A 139 -4.54 -4.44 -7.81
N ASN A 140 -3.89 -3.35 -8.24
CA ASN A 140 -4.53 -2.06 -8.47
C ASN A 140 -5.68 -2.08 -9.49
N ASN A 141 -5.75 -3.06 -10.39
CA ASN A 141 -6.82 -3.18 -11.37
C ASN A 141 -7.45 -4.57 -11.49
N LEU A 142 -6.94 -5.57 -10.76
CA LEU A 142 -7.29 -6.98 -10.92
C LEU A 142 -7.31 -7.66 -9.56
N LEU A 143 -8.29 -8.52 -9.31
CA LEU A 143 -8.28 -9.47 -8.21
C LEU A 143 -8.10 -10.88 -8.77
N LEU A 144 -7.26 -11.69 -8.13
CA LEU A 144 -7.22 -13.14 -8.30
C LEU A 144 -7.68 -13.81 -7.01
N VAL A 145 -8.65 -14.70 -7.13
CA VAL A 145 -9.08 -15.61 -6.07
C VAL A 145 -8.45 -16.96 -6.33
N THR A 146 -7.62 -17.43 -5.39
CA THR A 146 -6.81 -18.64 -5.59
C THR A 146 -6.96 -19.65 -4.45
N LYS A 147 -6.61 -20.90 -4.72
CA LYS A 147 -6.35 -21.93 -3.69
C LYS A 147 -4.89 -22.30 -3.71
N ARG A 148 -4.28 -22.38 -2.52
CA ARG A 148 -2.92 -22.90 -2.39
C ARG A 148 -2.90 -24.39 -2.72
N SER A 149 -1.95 -24.80 -3.56
CA SER A 149 -1.74 -26.21 -3.89
C SER A 149 -1.28 -26.98 -2.66
N SER A 150 -1.47 -28.30 -2.64
CA SER A 150 -1.03 -29.18 -1.56
C SER A 150 0.48 -29.15 -1.33
N SER A 151 1.28 -28.83 -2.36
CA SER A 151 2.73 -28.63 -2.26
C SER A 151 3.12 -27.30 -1.61
N GLY A 152 2.20 -26.36 -1.40
CA GLY A 152 2.45 -25.07 -0.75
C GLY A 152 3.09 -23.98 -1.63
N ASP A 153 3.71 -24.35 -2.75
CA ASP A 153 4.49 -23.41 -3.59
C ASP A 153 3.72 -22.75 -4.74
N LYS A 154 2.57 -23.35 -5.10
CA LYS A 154 1.75 -22.93 -6.24
C LYS A 154 0.36 -22.48 -5.80
N PHE A 155 -0.23 -21.57 -6.56
CA PHE A 155 -1.56 -21.03 -6.36
C PHE A 155 -2.42 -21.29 -7.59
N GLN A 156 -3.48 -22.06 -7.38
CA GLN A 156 -4.46 -22.37 -8.41
C GLN A 156 -5.48 -21.25 -8.52
N VAL A 157 -5.52 -20.57 -9.66
CA VAL A 157 -6.46 -19.49 -9.93
C VAL A 157 -7.83 -20.08 -10.21
N LEU A 158 -8.81 -19.69 -9.39
CA LEU A 158 -10.22 -20.10 -9.52
C LEU A 158 -11.00 -19.05 -10.32
N ASN A 159 -10.81 -17.79 -9.94
CA ASN A 159 -11.51 -16.66 -10.49
C ASN A 159 -10.59 -15.45 -10.55
N SER A 160 -10.85 -14.59 -11.53
CA SER A 160 -10.22 -13.30 -11.68
C SER A 160 -11.27 -12.28 -12.08
N CYS A 161 -11.14 -11.06 -11.57
CA CYS A 161 -12.12 -10.00 -11.79
C CYS A 161 -11.44 -8.65 -11.79
N THR A 162 -11.85 -7.76 -12.68
CA THR A 162 -11.35 -6.38 -12.65
C THR A 162 -11.85 -5.68 -11.39
N ARG A 163 -11.05 -4.74 -10.87
CA ARG A 163 -11.37 -4.04 -9.62
C ARG A 163 -12.69 -3.26 -9.68
N ALA A 164 -13.09 -2.78 -10.86
CA ALA A 164 -14.35 -2.06 -11.07
C ALA A 164 -15.60 -2.93 -10.86
N MET A 165 -15.46 -4.24 -11.05
CA MET A 165 -16.55 -5.22 -10.96
C MET A 165 -16.63 -5.90 -9.59
N LEU A 166 -15.84 -5.44 -8.60
CA LEU A 166 -15.90 -5.94 -7.23
C LEU A 166 -16.95 -5.17 -6.42
N ARG A 167 -17.72 -5.87 -5.58
CA ARG A 167 -18.56 -5.28 -4.53
C ARG A 167 -18.29 -6.02 -3.22
N THR A 168 -18.22 -5.29 -2.11
CA THR A 168 -18.17 -5.89 -0.78
C THR A 168 -19.39 -5.45 0.02
N ASP A 169 -19.95 -6.37 0.78
CA ASP A 169 -21.04 -6.08 1.70
C ASP A 169 -20.63 -6.60 3.08
N ASP A 170 -20.74 -5.73 4.08
CA ASP A 170 -20.52 -6.12 5.46
C ASP A 170 -21.62 -7.08 5.91
N LEU A 171 -21.26 -8.04 6.75
CA LEU A 171 -22.22 -8.88 7.46
C LEU A 171 -22.07 -8.59 8.95
N GLU A 172 -23.18 -8.19 9.56
CA GLU A 172 -23.25 -7.95 11.00
C GLU A 172 -22.93 -9.24 11.76
N ASP A 173 -22.17 -9.09 12.85
CA ASP A 173 -21.72 -10.19 13.67
C ASP A 173 -22.89 -10.79 14.46
N GLN A 174 -23.53 -11.84 13.93
CA GLN A 174 -24.54 -12.62 14.66
C GLN A 174 -23.85 -13.67 15.56
N GLY A 175 -22.99 -13.19 16.47
CA GLY A 175 -22.20 -14.00 17.39
C GLY A 175 -20.92 -14.59 16.78
N GLN A 176 -20.28 -15.50 17.52
CA GLN A 176 -18.89 -15.94 17.23
C GLN A 176 -18.71 -16.66 15.89
N LEU A 177 -19.78 -17.24 15.33
CA LEU A 177 -19.73 -17.95 14.04
C LEU A 177 -19.62 -17.00 12.85
N LEU A 178 -20.27 -15.83 12.90
CA LEU A 178 -20.26 -14.82 11.84
C LEU A 178 -19.34 -13.61 12.14
N ALA A 179 -18.56 -13.69 13.22
CA ALA A 179 -17.52 -12.70 13.53
C ALA A 179 -16.48 -12.60 12.41
N ASN A 180 -16.14 -11.37 12.03
CA ASN A 180 -15.13 -11.04 11.02
C ASN A 180 -15.45 -11.61 9.62
N VAL A 181 -16.74 -11.66 9.25
CA VAL A 181 -17.19 -12.13 7.93
C VAL A 181 -17.68 -10.98 7.07
N PHE A 182 -17.39 -11.03 5.76
CA PHE A 182 -17.96 -10.13 4.76
C PHE A 182 -18.28 -10.88 3.46
N ASN A 183 -19.17 -10.34 2.64
CA ASN A 183 -19.44 -10.85 1.30
C ASN A 183 -18.56 -10.13 0.27
N LEU A 184 -17.96 -10.89 -0.63
CA LEU A 184 -17.32 -10.41 -1.84
C LEU A 184 -18.11 -10.87 -3.06
N ARG A 185 -18.61 -9.92 -3.85
CA ARG A 185 -19.29 -10.16 -5.12
C ARG A 185 -18.39 -9.72 -6.29
N LEU A 186 -18.17 -10.63 -7.22
CA LEU A 186 -17.61 -10.37 -8.54
C LEU A 186 -18.82 -10.25 -9.46
N LEU A 187 -19.16 -9.03 -9.89
CA LEU A 187 -20.31 -8.78 -10.76
C LEU A 187 -20.12 -9.46 -12.12
N GLU A 188 -18.87 -9.48 -12.60
CA GLU A 188 -18.47 -10.14 -13.84
C GLU A 188 -17.04 -10.65 -13.67
N ASN A 189 -16.88 -11.97 -13.63
CA ASN A 189 -15.57 -12.63 -13.64
C ASN A 189 -15.01 -12.75 -15.07
N GLN A 190 -13.88 -13.43 -15.23
CA GLN A 190 -13.25 -13.68 -16.55
C GLN A 190 -14.06 -14.56 -17.54
N GLU A 191 -15.19 -15.11 -17.09
CA GLU A 191 -16.13 -15.94 -17.87
C GLU A 191 -17.50 -15.27 -17.96
N ASP A 192 -17.58 -13.97 -17.69
CA ASP A 192 -18.79 -13.15 -17.76
C ASP A 192 -19.93 -13.64 -16.81
N ARG A 193 -19.54 -14.21 -15.67
CA ARG A 193 -20.46 -14.73 -14.64
C ARG A 193 -20.37 -13.95 -13.34
N GLU A 194 -21.51 -13.77 -12.69
CA GLU A 194 -21.57 -13.30 -11.30
C GLU A 194 -21.10 -14.42 -10.35
N VAL A 195 -20.19 -14.09 -9.42
CA VAL A 195 -19.70 -15.02 -8.40
C VAL A 195 -19.70 -14.35 -7.03
N ARG A 196 -20.16 -15.07 -6.00
CA ARG A 196 -20.19 -14.59 -4.61
C ARG A 196 -19.35 -15.47 -3.70
N TYR A 197 -18.57 -14.83 -2.84
CA TYR A 197 -17.84 -15.46 -1.75
C TYR A 197 -18.29 -14.87 -0.42
N MET A 198 -18.51 -15.74 0.57
CA MET A 198 -18.61 -15.35 1.97
C MET A 198 -17.24 -15.61 2.61
N LEU A 199 -16.54 -14.54 2.99
CA LEU A 199 -15.15 -14.58 3.40
C LEU A 199 -15.02 -14.23 4.88
N LYS A 200 -14.31 -15.06 5.63
CA LYS A 200 -13.94 -14.87 7.02
C LYS A 200 -12.45 -14.53 7.14
N THR A 201 -12.13 -13.49 7.90
CA THR A 201 -10.76 -13.06 8.23
C THR A 201 -10.39 -13.43 9.66
N THR A 202 -9.13 -13.22 10.03
CA THR A 202 -8.59 -13.54 11.36
C THR A 202 -9.02 -12.54 12.42
N SER A 203 -9.19 -11.27 12.05
CA SER A 203 -9.56 -10.18 12.94
C SER A 203 -10.52 -9.19 12.25
N MET A 204 -11.07 -8.27 13.05
CA MET A 204 -11.94 -7.19 12.57
C MET A 204 -11.15 -6.18 11.73
N SER A 205 -9.93 -5.82 12.16
CA SER A 205 -9.05 -4.98 11.33
C SER A 205 -8.73 -5.61 9.98
N ASP A 206 -8.46 -6.93 9.93
CA ASP A 206 -8.19 -7.62 8.67
C ASP A 206 -9.43 -7.63 7.76
N LYS A 207 -10.63 -7.83 8.33
CA LYS A 207 -11.91 -7.70 7.59
C LYS A 207 -12.02 -6.33 6.94
N LEU A 208 -11.89 -5.27 7.74
CA LEU A 208 -12.01 -3.90 7.25
C LEU A 208 -10.94 -3.57 6.21
N ARG A 209 -9.67 -3.88 6.48
CA ARG A 209 -8.55 -3.73 5.53
C ARG A 209 -8.83 -4.40 4.19
N TRP A 210 -9.31 -5.65 4.19
CA TRP A 210 -9.69 -6.34 2.95
C TRP A 210 -10.84 -5.64 2.23
N MET A 211 -11.91 -5.26 2.94
CA MET A 211 -13.05 -4.58 2.34
C MET A 211 -12.65 -3.25 1.69
N TYR A 212 -11.82 -2.45 2.35
CA TYR A 212 -11.29 -1.21 1.79
C TYR A 212 -10.42 -1.43 0.57
N ALA A 213 -9.52 -2.41 0.65
CA ALA A 213 -8.63 -2.71 -0.44
C ALA A 213 -9.42 -3.19 -1.67
N LEU A 214 -10.41 -4.06 -1.49
CA LEU A 214 -11.19 -4.68 -2.58
C LEU A 214 -12.10 -3.70 -3.29
N THR A 215 -12.74 -2.78 -2.56
CA THR A 215 -13.71 -1.82 -3.12
C THR A 215 -13.46 -0.43 -2.58
N PRO A 216 -12.51 0.32 -3.17
CA PRO A 216 -12.10 1.61 -2.63
C PRO A 216 -13.13 2.74 -2.81
N ASN A 217 -14.23 2.59 -3.60
CA ASN A 217 -15.34 3.56 -3.59
C ASN A 217 -16.56 3.23 -4.49
N ARG A 218 -17.73 3.79 -4.12
CA ARG A 218 -18.57 4.66 -5.01
C ARG A 218 -19.57 5.58 -4.27
N ARG A 219 -20.02 5.32 -3.02
CA ARG A 219 -20.91 6.24 -2.25
C ARG A 219 -20.78 6.24 -0.71
N THR A 220 -19.89 5.46 -0.10
CA THR A 220 -19.77 5.38 1.37
C THR A 220 -18.33 5.08 1.78
N ARG A 221 -17.84 5.88 2.75
CA ARG A 221 -16.65 5.74 3.62
C ARG A 221 -15.38 6.59 3.41
N PHE A 222 -15.17 7.25 2.27
CA PHE A 222 -13.99 8.16 2.14
C PHE A 222 -14.26 9.53 1.49
N MET A 223 -15.53 9.86 1.27
CA MET A 223 -15.97 11.25 1.20
C MET A 223 -17.02 11.44 2.26
N SER A 224 -16.62 11.35 3.52
CA SER A 224 -17.32 12.19 4.46
C SER A 224 -16.75 13.59 4.21
N THR A 225 -17.53 14.45 3.57
CA THR A 225 -17.33 15.91 3.63
C THR A 225 -17.21 16.42 5.08
N SER A 226 -17.36 15.53 6.08
CA SER A 226 -17.02 15.72 7.49
C SER A 226 -15.55 15.52 7.90
N SER A 227 -14.65 14.92 7.09
CA SER A 227 -13.22 14.85 7.50
C SER A 227 -12.57 16.23 7.54
N HIS A 228 -13.11 17.18 6.78
CA HIS A 228 -12.77 18.61 6.81
C HIS A 228 -13.75 19.45 7.65
N GLN A 229 -14.63 18.84 8.44
CA GLN A 229 -15.38 19.59 9.45
C GLN A 229 -14.46 19.94 10.61
N THR A 230 -14.70 21.10 11.21
CA THR A 230 -13.92 21.64 12.34
C THR A 230 -13.91 20.74 13.58
N ASP A 231 -14.84 19.78 13.67
CA ASP A 231 -14.96 18.83 14.78
C ASP A 231 -14.55 17.39 14.41
N SER A 232 -13.85 17.19 13.29
CA SER A 232 -13.35 15.86 12.95
C SER A 232 -12.38 15.36 14.04
N PRO A 233 -12.49 14.09 14.49
CA PRO A 233 -11.59 13.57 15.51
C PRO A 233 -10.16 13.53 14.97
N GLN A 234 -9.20 13.94 15.80
CA GLN A 234 -7.79 13.97 15.44
C GLN A 234 -6.95 13.24 16.47
N VAL A 235 -5.83 12.71 15.99
CA VAL A 235 -4.82 12.08 16.81
C VAL A 235 -3.45 12.67 16.49
N GLN A 236 -2.58 12.73 17.48
CA GLN A 236 -1.19 13.12 17.33
C GLN A 236 -0.29 11.89 17.52
N CYS A 237 0.66 11.70 16.63
CA CYS A 237 1.67 10.67 16.73
C CYS A 237 2.62 10.95 17.90
N ILE A 238 2.66 10.04 18.87
CA ILE A 238 3.55 10.11 20.05
C ILE A 238 4.79 9.21 19.89
N GLN A 239 4.77 8.30 18.91
CA GLN A 239 5.89 7.41 18.60
C GLN A 239 5.94 7.12 17.10
N SER A 240 7.07 7.38 16.45
CA SER A 240 7.22 7.10 15.02
C SER A 240 6.93 5.62 14.68
N TYR A 241 6.22 5.39 13.59
CA TYR A 241 5.86 4.06 13.10
C TYR A 241 6.16 3.95 11.60
N SER A 242 6.85 2.89 11.22
CA SER A 242 7.10 2.56 9.82
C SER A 242 6.11 1.49 9.35
N SER A 243 5.43 1.76 8.24
CA SER A 243 4.48 0.83 7.60
C SER A 243 5.14 -0.51 7.31
N GLN A 244 4.49 -1.60 7.69
CA GLN A 244 4.91 -2.98 7.43
C GLN A 244 4.13 -3.60 6.26
N GLU A 245 2.87 -3.20 6.09
CA GLU A 245 2.02 -3.58 4.96
C GLU A 245 1.79 -2.39 4.00
N PRO A 246 1.48 -2.64 2.71
CA PRO A 246 1.23 -1.57 1.74
C PRO A 246 0.01 -0.68 2.04
N ASP A 247 -0.92 -1.17 2.88
CA ASP A 247 -2.10 -0.43 3.35
C ASP A 247 -1.85 0.35 4.65
N GLU A 248 -0.65 0.25 5.22
CA GLU A 248 -0.25 0.96 6.44
C GLU A 248 0.41 2.31 6.13
N LEU A 249 0.19 3.30 7.00
CA LEU A 249 0.75 4.63 6.89
C LEU A 249 1.99 4.75 7.79
N SER A 250 3.13 5.12 7.20
CA SER A 250 4.30 5.52 7.99
C SER A 250 4.06 6.91 8.58
N ILE A 251 4.15 7.05 9.89
CA ILE A 251 3.90 8.30 10.62
C ILE A 251 5.11 8.66 11.51
N GLU A 252 5.44 9.93 11.57
CA GLU A 252 6.54 10.46 12.38
C GLU A 252 6.03 11.11 13.66
N MET A 253 6.89 11.18 14.68
CA MET A 253 6.56 11.85 15.95
C MET A 253 6.05 13.28 15.69
N ALA A 254 4.96 13.64 16.37
CA ALA A 254 4.20 14.87 16.22
C ALA A 254 3.36 15.04 14.94
N ASP A 255 3.34 14.06 14.02
CA ASP A 255 2.37 14.05 12.92
C ASP A 255 0.94 14.13 13.47
N VAL A 256 0.12 15.01 12.88
CA VAL A 256 -1.31 15.13 13.20
C VAL A 256 -2.13 14.48 12.11
N LEU A 257 -3.07 13.63 12.50
CA LEU A 257 -3.92 12.88 11.59
C LEU A 257 -5.40 13.10 11.90
N ASN A 258 -6.20 13.31 10.85
CA ASN A 258 -7.64 13.13 10.92
C ASN A 258 -7.94 11.64 11.02
N LEU A 259 -8.72 11.27 12.02
CA LEU A 259 -9.12 9.89 12.23
C LEU A 259 -10.37 9.57 11.40
N LEU A 260 -10.29 8.52 10.59
CA LEU A 260 -11.36 8.08 9.70
C LEU A 260 -12.09 6.85 10.26
N GLU A 261 -11.36 5.95 10.90
CA GLU A 261 -11.95 4.73 11.50
C GLU A 261 -11.10 4.17 12.63
N ARG A 262 -11.74 3.46 13.55
CA ARG A 262 -11.12 2.69 14.63
C ARG A 262 -11.65 1.27 14.64
N THR A 263 -10.77 0.33 14.96
CA THR A 263 -11.11 -1.07 15.18
C THR A 263 -10.85 -1.43 16.64
N ASP A 264 -11.65 -2.34 17.19
CA ASP A 264 -11.54 -2.76 18.59
C ASP A 264 -10.25 -3.55 18.90
N ASP A 265 -9.60 -4.08 17.86
CA ASP A 265 -8.30 -4.76 17.97
C ASP A 265 -7.10 -3.80 17.88
N GLY A 266 -7.35 -2.49 18.01
CA GLY A 266 -6.33 -1.48 18.23
C GLY A 266 -5.67 -0.94 16.96
N TRP A 267 -6.32 -1.07 15.80
CA TRP A 267 -5.90 -0.38 14.58
C TRP A 267 -6.77 0.84 14.30
N MET A 268 -6.15 1.85 13.67
CA MET A 268 -6.82 3.07 13.26
C MET A 268 -6.52 3.36 11.79
N MET A 269 -7.51 3.87 11.06
CA MET A 269 -7.34 4.45 9.73
C MET A 269 -7.37 5.97 9.86
N GLY A 270 -6.39 6.65 9.28
CA GLY A 270 -6.35 8.12 9.30
C GLY A 270 -5.77 8.73 8.04
N GLU A 271 -5.94 10.04 7.95
CA GLU A 271 -5.39 10.92 6.92
C GLU A 271 -4.45 11.92 7.58
N ARG A 272 -3.19 11.95 7.17
CA ARG A 272 -2.21 12.88 7.70
C ARG A 272 -2.43 14.28 7.13
N LEU A 273 -2.44 15.28 8.00
CA LEU A 273 -2.90 16.62 7.63
C LEU A 273 -1.98 17.35 6.64
N HIS A 274 -0.67 17.13 6.71
CA HIS A 274 0.29 17.94 5.97
C HIS A 274 0.44 17.53 4.49
N ASP A 275 0.22 16.26 4.16
CA ASP A 275 0.37 15.70 2.81
C ASP A 275 -0.90 15.00 2.28
N GLY A 276 -1.92 14.80 3.14
CA GLY A 276 -3.15 14.11 2.78
C GLY A 276 -2.99 12.60 2.61
N GLU A 277 -1.84 12.01 2.97
CA GLU A 277 -1.63 10.58 2.84
C GLU A 277 -2.53 9.80 3.82
N ARG A 278 -3.06 8.66 3.36
CA ARG A 278 -4.01 7.83 4.10
C ARG A 278 -3.47 6.42 4.30
N GLY A 279 -3.75 5.83 5.45
CA GLY A 279 -3.49 4.42 5.69
C GLY A 279 -3.71 4.01 7.15
N TRP A 280 -3.50 2.72 7.41
CA TRP A 280 -3.66 2.12 8.74
C TRP A 280 -2.43 2.31 9.62
N PHE A 281 -2.64 2.53 10.91
CA PHE A 281 -1.57 2.60 11.92
C PHE A 281 -2.08 2.09 13.27
N PRO A 282 -1.19 1.59 14.15
CA PRO A 282 -1.61 1.03 15.43
C PRO A 282 -1.97 2.14 16.42
N SER A 283 -3.06 1.96 17.16
CA SER A 283 -3.55 2.93 18.16
C SER A 283 -2.52 3.30 19.21
N ARG A 284 -1.65 2.38 19.61
CA ARG A 284 -0.62 2.58 20.65
C ARG A 284 0.41 3.66 20.33
N VAL A 285 0.55 4.07 19.08
CA VAL A 285 1.55 5.07 18.66
C VAL A 285 0.98 6.49 18.55
N VAL A 286 -0.30 6.67 18.88
CA VAL A 286 -0.99 7.96 18.81
C VAL A 286 -1.74 8.28 20.10
N GLU A 287 -2.00 9.56 20.32
CA GLU A 287 -2.86 10.08 21.38
C GLU A 287 -3.97 10.96 20.80
N GLU A 288 -5.16 10.96 21.41
CA GLU A 288 -6.29 11.74 20.93
C GLU A 288 -6.19 13.23 21.29
N ILE A 289 -6.45 14.08 20.31
CA ILE A 289 -6.52 15.53 20.52
C ILE A 289 -7.93 15.88 21.02
N GLN A 290 -8.08 16.05 22.33
CA GLN A 290 -9.39 16.29 22.96
C GLN A 290 -9.94 17.70 22.72
N SER A 291 -9.09 18.73 22.67
CA SER A 291 -9.53 20.13 22.49
C SER A 291 -10.06 20.37 21.07
N LYS A 292 -11.30 20.86 20.98
CA LYS A 292 -11.93 21.23 19.71
C LYS A 292 -11.20 22.39 19.04
N GLU A 293 -10.73 23.35 19.84
CA GLU A 293 -10.01 24.53 19.41
C GLU A 293 -8.69 24.15 18.73
N VAL A 294 -7.95 23.21 19.32
CA VAL A 294 -6.71 22.67 18.75
C VAL A 294 -7.01 21.93 17.45
N ARG A 295 -8.06 21.10 17.40
CA ARG A 295 -8.43 20.40 16.16
C ARG A 295 -8.77 21.34 15.00
N ALA A 296 -9.53 22.39 15.30
CA ALA A 296 -9.87 23.43 14.32
C ALA A 296 -8.68 24.29 13.93
N GLN A 297 -7.71 24.52 14.82
CA GLN A 297 -6.46 25.20 14.49
C GLN A 297 -5.60 24.37 13.53
N ASN A 298 -5.39 23.09 13.83
CA ASN A 298 -4.62 22.18 12.99
C ASN A 298 -5.14 22.12 11.55
N LEU A 299 -6.47 22.06 11.38
CA LEU A 299 -7.10 22.08 10.04
C LEU A 299 -6.85 23.39 9.29
N ARG A 300 -6.95 24.53 9.99
CA ARG A 300 -6.70 25.85 9.39
C ARG A 300 -5.25 26.02 8.96
N GLU A 301 -4.31 25.58 9.79
CA GLU A 301 -2.89 25.60 9.48
C GLU A 301 -2.56 24.70 8.28
N ALA A 302 -3.07 23.47 8.27
CA ALA A 302 -2.90 22.53 7.16
C ALA A 302 -3.43 23.11 5.84
N PHE A 303 -4.64 23.69 5.84
CA PHE A 303 -5.23 24.30 4.65
C PHE A 303 -4.41 25.50 4.13
N ARG A 304 -3.88 26.32 5.04
CA ARG A 304 -3.02 27.46 4.68
C ARG A 304 -1.72 27.00 4.01
N ILE A 305 -1.12 25.91 4.50
CA ILE A 305 0.11 25.34 3.93
C ILE A 305 -0.16 24.75 2.54
N GLN A 306 -1.26 24.01 2.37
CA GLN A 306 -1.65 23.46 1.07
C GLN A 306 -1.86 24.55 0.01
N GLN A 307 -2.57 25.63 0.34
CA GLN A 307 -2.75 26.76 -0.59
C GLN A 307 -1.44 27.44 -0.98
N ALA A 308 -0.49 27.55 -0.06
CA ALA A 308 0.82 28.15 -0.34
C ALA A 308 1.67 27.28 -1.27
N GLN A 309 1.47 25.95 -1.27
CA GLN A 309 2.20 25.02 -2.14
C GLN A 309 1.59 24.90 -3.54
N GLU A 310 0.28 25.12 -3.71
CA GLU A 310 -0.39 25.10 -5.02
C GLU A 310 -0.30 26.43 -5.79
N GLY A 311 0.05 27.53 -5.11
CA GLY A 311 0.10 28.88 -5.67
C GLY A 311 1.47 29.37 -6.15
N GLY A 312 2.49 28.50 -6.21
CA GLY A 312 3.85 28.83 -6.66
C GLY A 312 4.30 28.01 -7.86
#